data_AF-A0A439R9K3-F1
#
_entry.id   AF-A0A439R9K3-F1
#
_cell.length_a   1.000
_cell.length_b   1.000
_cell.length_c   1.000
_cell.angle_alpha   90.00
_cell.angle_beta   90.00
_cell.angle_gamma   90.00
#
_symmetry.space_group_name_H-M   'P 1'
#
loop_
_entity.id
_entity.type
_entity.pdbx_description
1 polymer ?
#
loop_
_entity_poly.entity_id
_entity_poly.type
_entity_poly.pdbx_seq_one_letter_code
_entity_poly.pdbx_strand_id
1 'polypeptide(L)'
;MTTSPRKERKFPASAGILLGLGLGGFFDGIVLHQILQWHHMMTSAGYPPNSVENLKLNTMLDGFFHAATYILTVLGLVVLWNTARKPHFWWSANLLFATIFIGFGLFNLIEGVVNHQIL
;
A
#
# COMPACT_ATOMS: atom_id res chain seq x y z
N MET A 1 19.76 10.90 43.44
CA MET A 1 19.71 11.16 41.98
C MET A 1 18.68 10.24 41.36
N THR A 2 17.46 10.71 41.12
CA THR A 2 16.41 9.96 40.43
C THR A 2 16.60 10.17 38.93
N THR A 3 17.00 9.13 38.20
CA THR A 3 17.05 9.16 36.74
C THR A 3 15.62 9.28 36.21
N SER A 4 15.27 10.44 35.65
CA SER A 4 14.02 10.60 34.89
C SER A 4 13.97 9.51 33.80
N PRO A 5 12.87 8.77 33.63
CA PRO A 5 12.76 7.83 32.53
C PRO A 5 12.89 8.62 31.23
N ARG A 6 13.93 8.33 30.45
CA ARG A 6 14.11 8.89 29.10
C ARG A 6 12.88 8.47 28.31
N LYS A 7 11.94 9.38 28.06
CA LYS A 7 10.79 9.11 27.18
C LYS A 7 11.33 8.59 25.86
N GLU A 8 11.12 7.30 25.59
CA GLU A 8 11.53 6.66 24.35
C GLU A 8 10.90 7.42 23.18
N ARG A 9 11.75 8.00 22.33
CA ARG A 9 11.26 8.59 21.09
C ARG A 9 10.92 7.44 20.13
N LYS A 10 9.66 7.33 19.71
CA LYS A 10 9.19 6.24 18.84
C LYS A 10 8.93 6.72 17.42
N PHE A 11 9.46 5.99 16.45
CA PHE A 11 9.19 6.18 15.02
C PHE A 11 7.87 5.46 14.64
N PRO A 12 6.96 6.07 13.85
CA PRO A 12 5.71 5.44 13.44
C PRO A 12 5.93 4.46 12.28
N ALA A 13 6.55 3.32 12.54
CA ALA A 13 6.82 2.31 11.51
C ALA A 13 5.54 1.84 10.77
N SER A 14 4.42 1.73 11.50
CA SER A 14 3.12 1.38 10.91
C SER A 14 2.64 2.40 9.88
N ALA A 15 2.94 3.68 10.04
CA ALA A 15 2.59 4.70 9.06
C ALA A 15 3.32 4.46 7.74
N GLY A 16 4.64 4.20 7.80
CA GLY A 16 5.43 3.90 6.61
C GLY A 16 4.99 2.61 5.93
N ILE A 17 4.68 1.55 6.69
CA ILE A 17 4.17 0.29 6.13
C ILE A 17 2.83 0.50 5.41
N LEU A 18 1.88 1.22 6.03
CA LEU A 18 0.58 1.53 5.40
C LEU A 18 0.74 2.36 4.12
N LEU A 19 1.62 3.37 4.15
CA LEU A 19 1.97 4.14 2.96
C LEU A 19 2.58 3.25 1.88
N GLY A 20 3.50 2.35 2.26
CA GLY A 20 4.11 1.39 1.35
C GLY A 20 3.11 0.45 0.70
N LEU A 21 2.16 -0.09 1.46
CA LEU A 21 1.09 -0.94 0.92
C LEU A 21 0.23 -0.17 -0.09
N GLY A 22 -0.21 1.05 0.26
CA GLY A 22 -1.02 1.88 -0.64
C GLY A 22 -0.26 2.30 -1.90
N LEU A 23 1.00 2.73 -1.77
CA LEU A 23 1.86 3.10 -2.90
C LEU A 23 2.21 1.90 -3.78
N GLY A 24 2.42 0.72 -3.19
CA GLY A 24 2.59 -0.53 -3.92
C GLY A 24 1.40 -0.85 -4.79
N GLY A 25 0.20 -0.83 -4.19
CA GLY A 25 -1.02 -1.06 -4.96
C GLY A 25 -1.33 0.03 -5.98
N PHE A 26 -0.98 1.29 -5.71
CA PHE A 26 -1.09 2.33 -6.75
C PHE A 26 -0.13 2.08 -7.91
N PHE A 27 1.11 1.71 -7.62
CA PHE A 27 2.07 1.38 -8.67
C PHE A 27 1.55 0.22 -9.52
N ASP A 28 1.06 -0.84 -8.88
CA ASP A 28 0.47 -1.99 -9.55
C ASP A 28 -0.75 -1.62 -10.41
N GLY A 29 -1.76 -0.98 -9.81
CA GLY A 29 -2.98 -0.62 -10.55
C GLY A 29 -2.76 0.44 -11.64
N ILE A 30 -1.88 1.42 -11.43
CA ILE A 30 -1.62 2.44 -12.46
C ILE A 30 -0.68 1.89 -13.52
N VAL A 31 0.48 1.36 -13.12
CA VAL A 31 1.52 0.97 -14.07
C VAL A 31 1.18 -0.37 -14.71
N LEU A 32 0.83 -1.39 -13.93
CA LEU A 32 0.60 -2.74 -14.46
C LEU A 32 -0.81 -2.90 -15.04
N HIS A 33 -1.87 -2.43 -14.36
CA HIS A 33 -3.23 -2.60 -14.89
C HIS A 33 -3.62 -1.57 -15.97
N GLN A 34 -3.22 -0.31 -15.83
CA GLN A 34 -3.72 0.76 -16.71
C GLN A 34 -2.75 1.16 -17.82
N ILE A 35 -1.48 1.41 -17.49
CA ILE A 35 -0.48 1.86 -18.47
C ILE A 35 0.00 0.70 -19.33
N LEU A 36 0.48 -0.37 -18.68
CA LEU A 36 1.01 -1.55 -19.37
C LEU A 36 -0.08 -2.54 -19.74
N GLN A 37 -1.22 -2.50 -19.06
CA GLN A 37 -2.35 -3.41 -19.26
C GLN A 37 -1.93 -4.89 -19.23
N TRP A 38 -0.94 -5.21 -18.39
CA TRP A 38 -0.35 -6.55 -18.32
C TRP A 38 -1.35 -7.52 -17.72
N HIS A 39 -1.97 -7.14 -16.61
CA HIS A 39 -3.02 -7.90 -15.96
C HIS A 39 -4.03 -6.93 -15.33
N HIS A 40 -5.21 -7.43 -15.01
CA HIS A 40 -6.25 -6.75 -14.26
C HIS A 40 -6.70 -7.67 -13.14
N MET A 41 -7.52 -7.16 -12.22
CA MET A 41 -7.99 -7.93 -11.06
C MET A 41 -8.61 -9.30 -11.37
N MET A 42 -9.24 -9.49 -12.54
CA MET A 42 -9.90 -10.76 -12.91
C MET A 42 -9.28 -11.45 -14.13
N THR A 43 -8.13 -10.97 -14.63
CA THR A 43 -7.50 -11.58 -15.81
C THR A 43 -7.16 -13.04 -15.56
N SER A 44 -6.53 -13.36 -14.42
CA SER A 44 -6.17 -14.73 -14.02
C SER A 44 -7.42 -15.58 -13.71
N ALA A 45 -8.46 -14.95 -13.16
CA ALA A 45 -9.73 -15.59 -12.79
C ALA A 45 -10.65 -15.95 -13.98
N GLY A 46 -10.13 -15.93 -15.23
CA GLY A 46 -10.87 -16.32 -16.43
C GLY A 46 -11.65 -15.19 -17.13
N TYR A 47 -11.40 -13.92 -16.78
CA TYR A 47 -12.01 -12.75 -17.43
C TYR A 47 -10.94 -11.93 -18.16
N PRO A 48 -10.37 -12.44 -19.27
CA PRO A 48 -9.36 -11.71 -20.02
C PRO A 48 -9.95 -10.41 -20.61
N PRO A 49 -9.18 -9.32 -20.69
CA PRO A 49 -9.65 -8.00 -21.16
C PRO A 49 -9.82 -7.92 -22.69
N ASN A 50 -10.35 -8.97 -23.33
CA ASN A 50 -10.51 -9.10 -24.79
C ASN A 50 -11.97 -8.95 -25.27
N SER A 51 -12.90 -8.66 -24.36
CA SER A 51 -14.29 -8.35 -24.66
C SER A 51 -14.72 -7.08 -23.92
N VAL A 52 -15.70 -6.35 -24.44
CA VAL A 52 -16.21 -5.13 -23.78
C VAL A 52 -16.80 -5.44 -22.40
N GLU A 53 -17.41 -6.60 -22.24
CA GLU A 53 -17.97 -7.07 -20.97
C GLU A 53 -16.87 -7.30 -19.93
N ASN A 54 -15.83 -8.06 -20.28
CA ASN A 54 -14.70 -8.32 -19.38
C ASN A 54 -13.92 -7.03 -19.10
N LEU A 55 -13.79 -6.12 -20.06
CA LEU A 55 -13.14 -4.84 -19.86
C LEU A 55 -13.89 -4.01 -18.81
N LYS A 56 -15.23 -3.97 -18.85
CA LYS A 56 -16.06 -3.28 -17.86
C LYS A 56 -15.92 -3.89 -16.47
N LEU A 57 -15.92 -5.23 -16.37
CA LEU A 57 -15.73 -5.92 -15.10
C LEU A 57 -14.36 -5.65 -14.49
N ASN A 58 -13.29 -5.79 -15.29
CA ASN A 58 -11.93 -5.51 -14.84
C ASN A 58 -11.75 -4.04 -14.44
N THR A 59 -12.27 -3.10 -15.24
CA THR A 59 -12.24 -1.66 -14.90
C THR A 59 -12.93 -1.37 -13.57
N MET A 60 -14.08 -2.00 -13.30
CA MET A 60 -14.79 -1.85 -12.04
C MET A 60 -13.95 -2.37 -10.86
N LEU A 61 -13.35 -3.55 -11.00
CA LEU A 61 -12.58 -4.18 -9.94
C LEU A 61 -11.23 -3.51 -9.71
N ASP A 62 -10.57 -3.03 -10.76
CA ASP A 62 -9.40 -2.14 -10.67
C ASP A 62 -9.77 -0.85 -9.92
N GLY A 63 -10.98 -0.33 -10.12
CA GLY A 63 -11.50 0.82 -9.37
C GLY A 63 -11.66 0.53 -7.88
N PHE A 64 -12.25 -0.61 -7.52
CA PHE A 64 -12.34 -1.02 -6.11
C PHE A 64 -10.97 -1.28 -5.48
N PHE A 65 -10.06 -1.88 -6.24
CA PHE A 65 -8.67 -2.05 -5.84
C PHE A 65 -8.02 -0.69 -5.55
N HIS A 66 -8.13 0.29 -6.45
CA HIS A 66 -7.64 1.65 -6.21
C HIS A 66 -8.29 2.35 -5.02
N ALA A 67 -9.58 2.12 -4.77
CA ALA A 67 -10.24 2.66 -3.58
C ALA A 67 -9.60 2.09 -2.30
N ALA A 68 -9.28 0.80 -2.27
CA ALA A 68 -8.57 0.18 -1.16
C ALA A 68 -7.15 0.74 -0.98
N THR A 69 -6.39 0.92 -2.06
CA THR A 69 -5.05 1.51 -2.00
C THR A 69 -5.10 2.96 -1.49
N TYR A 70 -6.09 3.73 -1.94
CA TYR A 70 -6.34 5.09 -1.45
C TYR A 70 -6.59 5.13 0.06
N ILE A 71 -7.44 4.22 0.57
CA ILE A 71 -7.71 4.10 2.01
C ILE A 71 -6.42 3.80 2.78
N LEU A 72 -5.61 2.84 2.32
CA LEU A 72 -4.34 2.50 2.96
C LEU A 72 -3.37 3.69 3.00
N THR A 73 -3.25 4.43 1.89
CA THR A 73 -2.44 5.66 1.84
C THR A 73 -2.95 6.71 2.82
N VAL A 74 -4.27 6.98 2.85
CA VAL A 74 -4.86 7.95 3.79
C VAL A 74 -4.65 7.52 5.24
N LEU A 75 -4.84 6.25 5.57
CA LEU A 75 -4.58 5.72 6.91
C LEU A 75 -3.11 5.90 7.30
N GLY A 76 -2.18 5.61 6.39
CA GLY A 76 -0.75 5.86 6.59
C GLY A 76 -0.45 7.32 6.89
N LEU A 77 -1.03 8.25 6.12
CA LEU A 77 -0.91 9.70 6.36
C LEU A 77 -1.50 10.12 7.70
N VAL A 78 -2.69 9.61 8.05
CA VAL A 78 -3.36 9.91 9.33
C VAL A 78 -2.51 9.43 10.52
N VAL A 79 -1.97 8.21 10.46
CA VAL A 79 -1.09 7.68 11.52
C VAL A 79 0.21 8.50 11.61
N LEU A 80 0.80 8.86 10.47
CA LEU A 80 2.00 9.70 10.42
C LEU A 80 1.73 11.06 11.06
N TRP A 81 0.67 11.74 10.62
CA TRP A 81 0.26 13.05 11.11
C TRP A 81 -0.03 13.04 12.61
N ASN A 82 -0.82 12.07 13.08
CA ASN A 82 -1.16 11.96 14.49
C ASN A 82 0.05 11.65 15.37
N THR A 83 1.04 10.93 14.85
CA THR A 83 2.27 10.63 15.60
C THR A 83 3.24 11.80 15.59
N ALA A 84 3.36 12.51 14.46
CA ALA A 84 4.22 13.69 14.32
C ALA A 84 3.82 14.85 15.25
N ARG A 85 2.53 14.96 15.59
CA ARG A 85 2.02 15.98 16.54
C ARG A 85 2.33 15.69 18.01
N LYS A 86 2.82 14.50 18.36
CA LYS A 86 3.10 14.14 19.77
C LYS A 86 4.46 14.68 20.22
N PRO A 87 4.57 15.17 21.47
CA PRO A 87 5.88 15.54 22.02
C PRO A 87 6.75 14.29 22.12
N HIS A 88 8.05 14.41 21.81
CA HIS A 88 9.03 13.31 21.72
C HIS A 88 8.93 12.44 20.47
N PHE A 89 8.28 12.93 19.41
CA PHE A 89 8.41 12.34 18.09
C PHE A 89 9.87 12.32 17.63
N TRP A 90 10.31 11.20 17.05
CA TRP A 90 11.60 11.12 16.37
C TRP A 90 11.37 10.87 14.89
N TRP A 91 11.86 11.82 14.10
CA TRP A 91 11.82 11.77 12.65
C TRP A 91 13.09 11.13 12.12
N SER A 92 12.92 10.24 11.15
CA SER A 92 14.01 9.71 10.34
C SER A 92 13.50 9.41 8.95
N ALA A 93 14.03 10.13 7.96
CA ALA A 93 13.72 9.88 6.55
C ALA A 93 14.11 8.45 6.15
N ASN A 94 15.27 7.97 6.64
CA ASN A 94 15.75 6.62 6.34
C ASN A 94 14.79 5.54 6.85
N LEU A 95 14.28 5.67 8.09
CA LEU A 95 13.30 4.70 8.60
C LEU A 95 11.95 4.82 7.88
N LEU A 96 11.55 6.02 7.47
CA LEU A 96 10.34 6.21 6.68
C LEU A 96 10.43 5.50 5.34
N PHE A 97 11.51 5.72 4.58
CA PHE A 97 11.72 5.00 3.33
C PHE A 97 11.84 3.50 3.54
N ALA A 98 12.59 3.04 4.55
CA ALA A 98 12.72 1.61 4.83
C ALA A 98 11.35 0.96 5.11
N THR A 99 10.50 1.60 5.92
CA THR A 99 9.17 1.07 6.23
C THR A 99 8.18 1.18 5.06
N ILE A 100 8.31 2.19 4.20
CA ILE A 100 7.59 2.26 2.91
C ILE A 100 8.00 1.10 2.01
N PHE A 101 9.30 0.82 1.84
CA PHE A 101 9.77 -0.30 1.04
C PHE A 101 9.34 -1.65 1.61
N ILE A 102 9.28 -1.80 2.92
CA ILE A 102 8.70 -2.99 3.57
C ILE A 102 7.22 -3.14 3.20
N GLY A 103 6.44 -2.07 3.32
CA GLY A 103 5.02 -2.09 2.93
C GLY A 103 4.81 -2.39 1.45
N PHE A 104 5.63 -1.79 0.58
CA PHE A 104 5.61 -2.04 -0.86
C PHE A 104 5.94 -3.50 -1.18
N GLY A 105 7.00 -4.05 -0.58
CA GLY A 105 7.38 -5.45 -0.75
C GLY A 105 6.31 -6.42 -0.23
N LEU A 106 5.69 -6.10 0.91
CA LEU A 106 4.59 -6.89 1.46
C LEU A 106 3.37 -6.88 0.53
N PHE A 107 3.04 -5.73 -0.07
CA PHE A 107 1.98 -5.65 -1.08
C PHE A 107 2.27 -6.62 -2.24
N ASN A 108 3.46 -6.54 -2.84
CA ASN A 108 3.82 -7.41 -3.97
C ASN A 108 3.82 -8.90 -3.60
N LEU A 109 4.23 -9.24 -2.37
CA LEU A 109 4.17 -10.62 -1.91
C LEU A 109 2.72 -11.11 -1.79
N ILE A 110 1.82 -10.30 -1.22
CA ILE A 110 0.42 -10.67 -1.05
C ILE A 110 -0.29 -10.75 -2.40
N GLU A 111 -0.15 -9.71 -3.24
CA GLU A 111 -0.75 -9.65 -4.57
C GLU A 111 -0.26 -10.82 -5.42
N GLY A 112 1.05 -11.03 -5.53
CA GLY A 112 1.61 -12.11 -6.33
C GLY A 112 1.18 -13.50 -5.84
N VAL A 113 1.02 -13.71 -4.53
CA VAL A 113 0.49 -14.97 -4.01
C VAL A 113 -0.99 -15.13 -4.36
N VAL A 114 -1.81 -14.10 -4.14
CA VAL A 114 -3.25 -14.17 -4.43
C VAL A 114 -3.50 -14.36 -5.92
N ASN A 115 -2.81 -13.60 -6.78
CA ASN A 115 -3.03 -13.56 -8.22
C ASN A 115 -2.39 -14.72 -9.00
N HIS A 116 -1.50 -15.50 -8.37
CA HIS A 116 -0.90 -16.68 -9.01
C HIS A 116 -1.28 -18.01 -8.37
N GLN A 117 -1.77 -18.01 -7.12
CA GLN A 117 -2.12 -19.26 -6.42
C GLN A 117 -3.62 -19.41 -6.17
N ILE A 118 -4.39 -18.32 -6.22
CA ILE A 118 -5.83 -18.33 -5.89
C ILE A 118 -6.67 -17.90 -7.08
N LEU A 119 -6.30 -16.77 -7.69
CA LEU A 119 -6.91 -16.23 -8.90
C LEU A 119 -6.09 -16.64 -10.12
#